data_AF-O81309-F1
#
_entry.id   AF-O81309-F1
#
_cell.length_a   1.000
_cell.length_b   1.000
_cell.length_c   1.000
_cell.angle_alpha   90.00
_cell.angle_beta   90.00
_cell.angle_gamma   90.00
#
_symmetry.space_group_name_H-M   'P 1'
#
loop_
_entity.id
_entity.type
_entity.pdbx_description
1 polymer ?
#
loop_
_entity_poly.entity_id
_entity_poly.type
_entity_poly.pdbx_seq_one_letter_code
_entity_poly.pdbx_strand_id
1 'polypeptide(L)'
;MAANNKLFFVLLSLFPLIIFSATATSSKDYDTKAYVHSWCRTTLYPKLCVRSMSRYVRSRAVQNPRDLARFALKASLYRAKYTKAFLLKEVKNLETTLRPQYYASVHDCLDQIRDSVNQLSLAIAELDRVSRRQGKSQGDLHWHINNLQTWTSTALTDAETCVSQFPGRRMSKLKATIKGKVKNVEETTSNALAFIEHYAAARYRARRP
;
A
#
# COMPACT_ATOMS: atom_id res chain seq x y z
N MET A 1 -35.46 -31.79 -69.76
CA MET A 1 -34.27 -31.14 -69.15
C MET A 1 -34.73 -30.00 -68.23
N ALA A 2 -35.35 -30.30 -67.07
CA ALA A 2 -35.75 -29.27 -66.10
C ALA A 2 -36.31 -29.96 -64.84
N ALA A 3 -35.47 -30.38 -63.89
CA ALA A 3 -35.99 -30.88 -62.60
C ALA A 3 -35.00 -30.81 -61.43
N ASN A 4 -33.69 -30.95 -61.65
CA ASN A 4 -32.80 -31.33 -60.54
C ASN A 4 -32.03 -30.20 -59.83
N ASN A 5 -32.28 -28.93 -60.16
CA ASN A 5 -31.44 -27.83 -59.65
C ASN A 5 -32.02 -27.02 -58.47
N LYS A 6 -33.23 -27.35 -57.99
CA LYS A 6 -33.86 -26.64 -56.86
C LYS A 6 -33.59 -27.27 -55.49
N LEU A 7 -33.17 -28.55 -55.44
CA LEU A 7 -32.86 -29.24 -54.18
C LEU A 7 -31.52 -28.80 -53.59
N PHE A 8 -30.56 -28.38 -54.43
CA PHE A 8 -29.24 -27.91 -53.98
C PHE A 8 -29.29 -26.54 -53.27
N PHE A 9 -30.25 -25.67 -53.61
CA PHE A 9 -30.38 -24.36 -52.98
C PHE A 9 -31.12 -24.37 -51.63
N VAL A 10 -31.84 -25.44 -51.31
CA VAL A 10 -32.51 -25.62 -50.01
C VAL A 10 -31.62 -26.35 -49.00
N LEU A 11 -30.61 -27.09 -49.47
CA LEU A 11 -29.62 -27.75 -48.61
C LEU A 11 -28.43 -26.84 -48.24
N LEU A 12 -28.19 -25.75 -48.98
CA LEU A 12 -27.15 -24.76 -48.66
C LEU A 12 -27.60 -23.66 -47.69
N SER A 13 -28.89 -23.56 -47.39
CA SER A 13 -29.45 -22.60 -46.41
C SER A 13 -29.58 -23.19 -44.98
N LEU A 14 -29.13 -24.43 -44.78
CA LEU A 14 -29.12 -25.13 -43.49
C LEU A 14 -27.70 -25.34 -42.93
N PHE A 15 -26.69 -24.72 -43.55
CA PHE A 15 -25.30 -24.69 -43.11
C PHE A 15 -25.02 -23.40 -42.33
N PRO A 16 -24.56 -23.48 -41.08
CA PRO A 16 -25.24 -24.08 -39.95
C PRO A 16 -25.71 -22.96 -39.01
N LEU A 17 -26.80 -23.21 -38.25
CA LEU A 17 -26.91 -22.65 -36.90
C LEU A 17 -25.72 -23.19 -36.09
N ILE A 18 -24.51 -22.67 -36.35
CA ILE A 18 -23.40 -22.75 -35.43
C ILE A 18 -23.82 -21.83 -34.32
N ILE A 19 -24.48 -22.45 -33.36
CA ILE A 19 -24.80 -21.94 -32.04
C ILE A 19 -23.60 -21.10 -31.62
N PHE A 20 -23.75 -19.78 -31.69
CA PHE A 20 -22.88 -18.85 -30.98
C PHE A 20 -23.23 -19.05 -29.51
N SER A 21 -22.79 -20.17 -28.95
CA SER A 21 -22.56 -20.27 -27.52
C SER A 21 -21.46 -19.27 -27.27
N ALA A 22 -21.87 -18.01 -27.08
CA ALA A 22 -21.11 -17.08 -26.28
C ALA A 22 -20.89 -17.83 -24.97
N THR A 23 -19.76 -18.52 -24.86
CA THR A 23 -19.22 -18.88 -23.57
C THR A 23 -19.02 -17.54 -22.89
N ALA A 24 -20.02 -17.14 -22.10
CA ALA A 24 -19.80 -16.22 -21.02
C ALA A 24 -18.74 -16.90 -20.17
N THR A 25 -17.47 -16.63 -20.49
CA THR A 25 -16.38 -16.83 -19.55
C THR A 25 -16.79 -15.98 -18.37
N SER A 26 -17.41 -16.62 -17.37
CA SER A 26 -17.50 -16.11 -16.02
C SER A 26 -16.09 -15.63 -15.71
N SER A 27 -15.89 -14.30 -15.74
CA SER A 27 -14.67 -13.73 -15.18
C SER A 27 -14.66 -14.23 -13.76
N LYS A 28 -13.77 -15.18 -13.42
CA LYS A 28 -13.57 -15.63 -12.04
C LYS A 28 -13.56 -14.35 -11.20
N ASP A 29 -14.58 -14.16 -10.36
CA ASP A 29 -14.76 -12.92 -9.60
C ASP A 29 -13.44 -12.71 -8.84
N TYR A 30 -12.73 -11.65 -9.20
CA TYR A 30 -11.43 -11.38 -8.62
C TYR A 30 -11.64 -11.09 -7.14
N ASP A 31 -11.29 -12.05 -6.30
CA ASP A 31 -11.44 -11.91 -4.86
C ASP A 31 -10.33 -11.01 -4.30
N THR A 32 -10.60 -9.70 -4.32
CA THR A 32 -9.73 -8.67 -3.76
C THR A 32 -9.41 -8.94 -2.29
N LYS A 33 -10.37 -9.50 -1.53
CA LYS A 33 -10.19 -9.79 -0.11
C LYS A 33 -9.22 -10.93 0.08
N ALA A 34 -9.40 -12.06 -0.62
CA ALA A 34 -8.47 -13.18 -0.57
C ALA A 34 -7.07 -12.77 -1.02
N TYR A 35 -6.96 -11.98 -2.10
CA TYR A 35 -5.69 -11.44 -2.58
C TYR A 35 -4.99 -10.59 -1.51
N VAL A 36 -5.66 -9.57 -0.95
CA VAL A 36 -5.06 -8.73 0.10
C VAL A 36 -4.70 -9.53 1.34
N HIS A 37 -5.56 -10.46 1.76
CA HIS A 37 -5.33 -11.29 2.93
C HIS A 37 -4.10 -12.20 2.76
N SER A 38 -3.92 -12.80 1.57
CA SER A 38 -2.75 -13.67 1.33
C SER A 38 -1.44 -12.90 1.44
N TRP A 39 -1.39 -11.66 0.93
CA TRP A 39 -0.23 -10.78 1.08
C TRP A 39 -0.05 -10.26 2.51
N CYS A 40 -1.13 -9.89 3.21
CA CYS A 40 -1.00 -9.47 4.61
C CYS A 40 -0.45 -10.57 5.51
N ARG A 41 -0.67 -11.87 5.19
CA ARG A 41 -0.10 -12.98 5.96
C ARG A 41 1.44 -13.07 5.88
N THR A 42 2.06 -12.45 4.88
CA THR A 42 3.53 -12.46 4.72
C THR A 42 4.21 -11.27 5.39
N THR A 43 3.45 -10.36 6.01
CA THR A 43 4.01 -9.20 6.70
C THR A 43 4.22 -9.48 8.19
N LEU A 44 5.05 -8.67 8.85
CA LEU A 44 5.30 -8.77 10.29
C LEU A 44 4.05 -8.47 11.14
N TYR A 45 3.12 -7.67 10.62
CA TYR A 45 1.94 -7.21 11.34
C TYR A 45 0.64 -7.56 10.59
N PRO A 46 0.30 -8.86 10.43
CA PRO A 46 -0.75 -9.32 9.52
C PRO A 46 -2.15 -8.82 9.90
N LYS A 47 -2.49 -8.84 11.19
CA LYS A 47 -3.78 -8.34 11.69
C LYS A 47 -3.95 -6.84 11.43
N LEU A 48 -2.90 -6.06 11.65
CA LEU A 48 -2.92 -4.63 11.37
C LEU A 48 -3.00 -4.37 9.86
N CYS A 49 -2.26 -5.13 9.06
CA CYS A 49 -2.30 -5.05 7.60
C CYS A 49 -3.73 -5.21 7.07
N VAL A 50 -4.41 -6.30 7.44
CA VAL A 50 -5.79 -6.56 7.03
C VAL A 50 -6.72 -5.41 7.41
N ARG A 51 -6.61 -4.92 8.66
CA ARG A 51 -7.43 -3.80 9.14
C ARG A 51 -7.17 -2.52 8.35
N SER A 52 -5.90 -2.18 8.11
CA SER A 52 -5.49 -0.98 7.38
C SER A 52 -5.90 -1.01 5.90
N MET A 53 -5.98 -2.21 5.31
CA MET A 53 -6.35 -2.41 3.92
C MET A 53 -7.86 -2.53 3.69
N SER A 54 -8.67 -2.72 4.74
CA SER A 54 -10.12 -2.98 4.66
C SER A 54 -10.90 -1.99 3.79
N ARG A 55 -10.55 -0.70 3.79
CA ARG A 55 -11.20 0.31 2.94
C ARG A 55 -10.95 0.07 1.44
N TYR A 56 -9.77 -0.42 1.07
CA TYR A 56 -9.37 -0.66 -0.31
C TYR A 56 -9.84 -2.02 -0.83
N VAL A 57 -9.98 -2.98 0.08
CA VAL A 57 -10.68 -4.25 -0.18
C VAL A 57 -12.15 -3.98 -0.52
N ARG A 58 -12.86 -3.18 0.30
CA ARG A 58 -14.27 -2.84 0.04
C ARG A 58 -14.49 -2.13 -1.29
N SER A 59 -13.55 -1.27 -1.70
CA SER A 59 -13.64 -0.55 -2.98
C SER A 59 -13.16 -1.37 -4.18
N ARG A 60 -12.75 -2.64 -4.00
CA ARG A 60 -12.16 -3.50 -5.06
C ARG A 60 -11.02 -2.82 -5.83
N ALA A 61 -10.28 -1.91 -5.18
CA ALA A 61 -9.32 -1.05 -5.86
C ALA A 61 -7.93 -1.68 -5.97
N VAL A 62 -7.63 -2.68 -5.14
CA VAL A 62 -6.36 -3.42 -5.19
C VAL A 62 -6.47 -4.46 -6.29
N GLN A 63 -5.67 -4.38 -7.35
CA GLN A 63 -5.72 -5.38 -8.43
C GLN A 63 -4.36 -6.04 -8.70
N ASN A 64 -3.27 -5.37 -8.31
CA ASN A 64 -1.91 -5.82 -8.61
C ASN A 64 -0.94 -5.43 -7.47
N PRO A 65 0.33 -5.90 -7.50
CA PRO A 65 1.32 -5.58 -6.47
C PRO A 65 1.60 -4.08 -6.30
N ARG A 66 1.43 -3.28 -7.36
CA ARG A 66 1.61 -1.82 -7.27
C ARG A 66 0.50 -1.19 -6.42
N ASP A 67 -0.74 -1.63 -6.60
CA ASP A 67 -1.87 -1.12 -5.82
C ASP A 67 -1.70 -1.47 -4.34
N LEU A 68 -1.23 -2.68 -4.02
CA LEU A 68 -0.87 -3.06 -2.66
C LEU A 68 0.12 -2.06 -2.05
N ALA A 69 1.27 -1.84 -2.72
CA ALA A 69 2.28 -0.90 -2.25
C ALA A 69 1.69 0.52 -2.09
N ARG A 70 0.93 0.99 -3.07
CA ARG A 70 0.34 2.34 -3.05
C ARG A 70 -0.64 2.53 -1.90
N PHE A 71 -1.51 1.56 -1.66
CA PHE A 71 -2.53 1.66 -0.61
C PHE A 71 -1.95 1.44 0.78
N ALA A 72 -0.93 0.60 0.94
CA ALA A 72 -0.21 0.49 2.21
C ALA A 72 0.57 1.77 2.53
N LEU A 73 1.24 2.39 1.54
CA LEU A 73 1.86 3.71 1.70
C LEU A 73 0.84 4.77 2.10
N LYS A 74 -0.33 4.81 1.44
CA LYS A 74 -1.42 5.75 1.82
C LYS A 74 -1.95 5.50 3.23
N ALA A 75 -2.07 4.23 3.65
CA ALA A 75 -2.48 3.88 5.00
C ALA A 75 -1.44 4.34 6.04
N SER A 76 -0.16 4.09 5.79
CA SER A 76 0.94 4.57 6.64
C SER A 76 0.97 6.10 6.70
N LEU A 77 0.92 6.80 5.56
CA LEU A 77 0.90 8.27 5.52
C LEU A 77 -0.28 8.85 6.31
N TYR A 78 -1.45 8.22 6.23
CA TYR A 78 -2.62 8.63 7.02
C TYR A 78 -2.34 8.52 8.53
N ARG A 79 -1.74 7.42 8.99
CA ARG A 79 -1.35 7.25 10.41
C ARG A 79 -0.29 8.25 10.84
N ALA A 80 0.71 8.50 10.00
CA ALA A 80 1.76 9.48 10.26
C ALA A 80 1.18 10.90 10.40
N LYS A 81 0.33 11.33 9.46
CA LYS A 81 -0.34 12.65 9.52
C LYS A 81 -1.23 12.80 10.76
N TYR A 82 -2.01 11.78 11.08
CA TYR A 82 -2.86 11.78 12.28
C TYR A 82 -2.04 11.85 13.57
N THR A 83 -0.92 11.13 13.63
CA THR A 83 0.00 11.14 14.78
C THR A 83 0.73 12.48 14.89
N LYS A 84 1.20 13.05 13.77
CA LYS A 84 1.77 14.40 13.71
C LYS A 84 0.81 15.44 14.27
N ALA A 85 -0.45 15.43 13.84
CA ALA A 85 -1.46 16.38 14.32
C ALA A 85 -1.72 16.25 15.83
N PHE A 86 -1.71 15.01 16.34
CA PHE A 86 -1.81 14.77 17.78
C PHE A 86 -0.58 15.32 18.52
N LEU A 87 0.63 15.00 18.08
CA LEU A 87 1.88 15.47 18.71
C LEU A 87 1.99 16.99 18.70
N LEU A 88 1.60 17.65 17.61
CA LEU A 88 1.54 19.12 17.53
C LEU A 88 0.66 19.73 18.62
N LYS A 89 -0.47 19.09 18.94
CA LYS A 89 -1.34 19.53 20.03
C LYS A 89 -0.68 19.31 21.39
N GLU A 90 -0.05 18.15 21.59
CA GLU A 90 0.61 17.83 22.85
C GLU A 90 1.81 18.72 23.14
N VAL A 91 2.64 19.04 22.14
CA VAL A 91 3.76 19.99 22.26
C VAL A 91 3.25 21.36 22.74
N LYS A 92 2.20 21.90 22.08
CA LYS A 92 1.57 23.18 22.50
C LYS A 92 1.02 23.13 23.93
N ASN A 93 0.44 22.01 24.34
CA ASN A 93 -0.05 21.84 25.71
C ASN A 93 1.10 21.75 26.74
N LEU A 94 2.24 21.16 26.36
CA LEU A 94 3.40 21.03 27.25
C LEU A 94 4.11 22.37 27.46
N GLU A 95 4.13 23.23 26.44
CA GLU A 95 4.62 24.61 26.54
C GLU A 95 3.83 25.42 27.56
N THR A 96 2.50 25.26 27.57
CA THR A 96 1.63 26.01 28.48
C THR A 96 1.59 25.45 29.90
N THR A 97 1.81 24.14 30.08
CA THR A 97 1.73 23.48 31.40
C THR A 97 3.06 23.43 32.16
N LEU A 98 4.14 24.02 31.62
CA LEU A 98 5.48 24.02 32.21
C LEU A 98 5.93 22.62 32.65
N ARG A 99 5.73 21.62 31.79
CA ARG A 99 6.20 20.23 32.01
C ARG A 99 7.45 19.92 31.16
N PRO A 100 8.60 20.55 31.45
CA PRO A 100 9.81 20.46 30.62
C PRO A 100 10.33 19.02 30.51
N GLN A 101 10.08 18.19 31.53
CA GLN A 101 10.57 16.80 31.56
C GLN A 101 9.99 15.91 30.46
N TYR A 102 8.89 16.32 29.84
CA TYR A 102 8.27 15.62 28.71
C TYR A 102 8.45 16.36 27.40
N TYR A 103 8.63 17.67 27.44
CA TYR A 103 8.67 18.52 26.25
C TYR A 103 9.70 18.03 25.22
N ALA A 104 10.96 17.84 25.64
CA ALA A 104 12.03 17.42 24.73
C ALA A 104 11.70 16.11 23.98
N SER A 105 11.34 15.03 24.67
CA SER A 105 11.01 13.76 24.01
C SER A 105 9.74 13.83 23.15
N VAL A 106 8.77 14.67 23.50
CA VAL A 106 7.56 14.81 22.65
C VAL A 106 7.86 15.66 21.42
N HIS A 107 8.70 16.69 21.56
CA HIS A 107 9.16 17.54 20.46
C HIS A 107 10.04 16.75 19.48
N ASP A 108 11.04 16.02 19.97
CA ASP A 108 11.91 15.18 19.14
C ASP A 108 11.09 14.13 18.40
N CYS A 109 10.15 13.47 19.08
CA CYS A 109 9.21 12.56 18.43
C CYS A 109 8.36 13.25 17.34
N LEU A 110 7.90 14.48 17.58
CA LEU A 110 7.16 15.26 16.58
C LEU A 110 8.00 15.49 15.32
N ASP A 111 9.28 15.85 15.47
CA ASP A 111 10.20 16.04 14.35
C ASP A 111 10.38 14.75 13.54
N GLN A 112 10.62 13.62 14.21
CA GLN A 112 10.71 12.30 13.56
C GLN A 112 9.44 11.95 12.78
N ILE A 113 8.26 12.17 13.36
CA ILE A 113 7.00 11.87 12.67
C ILE A 113 6.70 12.87 11.55
N ARG A 114 7.17 14.12 11.66
CA ARG A 114 7.13 15.09 10.54
C ARG A 114 7.98 14.58 9.38
N ASP A 115 9.16 14.05 9.64
CA ASP A 115 10.05 13.53 8.61
C ASP A 115 9.48 12.27 7.98
N SER A 116 8.90 11.35 8.78
CA SER A 116 8.14 10.21 8.28
C SER A 116 7.03 10.62 7.30
N VAL A 117 6.27 11.70 7.59
CA VAL A 117 5.23 12.22 6.68
C VAL A 117 5.84 12.67 5.35
N ASN A 118 6.99 13.33 5.37
CA ASN A 118 7.68 13.79 4.17
C ASN A 118 8.17 12.60 3.34
N GLN A 119 8.86 11.66 3.96
CA GLN A 119 9.40 10.45 3.33
C GLN A 119 8.31 9.59 2.68
N LEU A 120 7.21 9.34 3.40
CA LEU A 120 6.07 8.59 2.86
C LEU A 120 5.38 9.33 1.70
N SER A 121 5.35 10.66 1.74
CA SER A 121 4.81 11.47 0.64
C SER A 121 5.69 11.38 -0.62
N LEU A 122 7.02 11.40 -0.45
CA LEU A 122 7.98 11.18 -1.53
C LEU A 122 7.80 9.79 -2.14
N ALA A 123 7.70 8.74 -1.31
CA ALA A 123 7.49 7.36 -1.77
C ALA A 123 6.22 7.21 -2.62
N ILE A 124 5.10 7.83 -2.20
CA ILE A 124 3.87 7.81 -3.01
C ILE A 124 4.07 8.54 -4.34
N ALA A 125 4.70 9.71 -4.33
CA ALA A 125 4.93 10.50 -5.53
C ALA A 125 5.81 9.76 -6.56
N GLU A 126 6.81 9.03 -6.08
CA GLU A 126 7.69 8.23 -6.93
C GLU A 126 7.03 6.98 -7.48
N LEU A 127 6.23 6.28 -6.66
CA LEU A 127 5.44 5.15 -7.15
C LEU A 127 4.50 5.58 -8.29
N ASP A 128 4.01 6.82 -8.24
CA ASP A 128 3.21 7.46 -9.29
C ASP A 128 4.03 7.94 -10.51
N ARG A 129 5.32 8.22 -10.35
CA ARG A 129 6.23 8.52 -11.47
C ARG A 129 6.60 7.26 -12.26
N VAL A 130 6.86 6.14 -11.59
CA VAL A 130 7.23 4.87 -12.25
C VAL A 130 6.16 4.43 -13.25
N SER A 131 4.88 4.60 -12.91
CA SER A 131 3.76 4.28 -13.81
C SER A 131 3.76 5.10 -15.08
N ARG A 132 4.07 6.39 -14.99
CA ARG A 132 3.98 7.30 -16.13
C ARG A 132 5.11 7.10 -17.14
N ARG A 133 6.25 6.59 -16.70
CA ARG A 133 7.45 6.46 -17.53
C ARG A 133 7.74 5.04 -18.01
N GLN A 134 6.94 4.06 -17.58
CA GLN A 134 7.18 2.63 -17.76
C GLN A 134 8.61 2.17 -17.40
N GLY A 135 9.42 2.95 -16.66
CA GLY A 135 10.82 2.64 -16.39
C GLY A 135 11.59 2.37 -17.70
N LYS A 136 11.97 3.40 -18.45
CA LYS A 136 12.44 3.27 -19.85
C LYS A 136 13.55 2.23 -20.04
N SER A 137 14.38 2.05 -19.00
CA SER A 137 15.39 1.00 -18.91
C SER A 137 15.28 0.24 -17.58
N GLN A 138 15.94 -0.91 -17.47
CA GLN A 138 16.07 -1.64 -16.20
C GLN A 138 16.73 -0.79 -15.10
N GLY A 139 17.73 0.02 -15.47
CA GLY A 139 18.39 0.95 -14.55
C GLY A 139 17.43 2.01 -14.00
N ASP A 140 16.60 2.60 -14.86
CA ASP A 140 15.58 3.59 -14.46
C ASP A 140 14.55 2.98 -13.49
N LEU A 141 14.09 1.76 -13.78
CA LEU A 141 13.20 1.03 -12.87
C LEU A 141 13.87 0.75 -11.52
N HIS A 142 15.12 0.28 -11.53
CA HIS A 142 15.87 -0.04 -10.31
C HIS A 142 16.07 1.20 -9.44
N TRP A 143 16.46 2.32 -10.04
CA TRP A 143 16.64 3.60 -9.35
C TRP A 143 15.36 4.04 -8.64
N HIS A 144 14.23 3.99 -9.35
CA HIS A 144 12.94 4.34 -8.76
C HIS A 144 12.54 3.42 -7.61
N ILE A 145 12.73 2.10 -7.75
CA ILE A 145 12.43 1.13 -6.68
C ILE A 145 13.31 1.40 -5.45
N ASN A 146 14.60 1.68 -5.65
CA ASN A 146 15.51 1.99 -4.55
C ASN A 146 15.07 3.25 -3.79
N ASN A 147 14.58 4.28 -4.48
CA ASN A 147 14.00 5.46 -3.82
C ASN A 147 12.79 5.11 -2.95
N LEU A 148 11.89 4.25 -3.46
CA LEU A 148 10.73 3.77 -2.68
C LEU A 148 11.18 3.07 -1.39
N GLN A 149 12.15 2.16 -1.51
CA GLN A 149 12.69 1.42 -0.37
C GLN A 149 13.40 2.35 0.61
N THR A 150 14.21 3.28 0.11
CA THR A 150 14.98 4.23 0.92
C THR A 150 14.04 5.08 1.77
N TRP A 151 13.13 5.83 1.14
CA TRP A 151 12.26 6.73 1.89
C TRP A 151 11.30 5.98 2.82
N THR A 152 10.79 4.82 2.40
CA THR A 152 9.91 4.02 3.28
C THR A 152 10.69 3.45 4.47
N SER A 153 11.95 3.06 4.30
CA SER A 153 12.82 2.60 5.39
C SER A 153 13.20 3.75 6.33
N THR A 154 13.51 4.94 5.81
CA THR A 154 13.73 6.14 6.64
C THR A 154 12.51 6.45 7.48
N ALA A 155 11.30 6.46 6.89
CA ALA A 155 10.06 6.69 7.63
C ALA A 155 9.81 5.62 8.72
N LEU A 156 10.26 4.38 8.50
CA LEU A 156 10.17 3.31 9.50
C LEU A 156 11.13 3.61 10.66
N THR A 157 12.41 3.89 10.36
CA THR A 157 13.43 4.21 11.36
C THR A 157 13.08 5.44 12.19
N ASP A 158 12.53 6.48 11.58
CA ASP A 158 12.06 7.68 12.29
C ASP A 158 10.96 7.33 13.30
N ALA A 159 10.00 6.49 12.90
CA ALA A 159 8.93 6.03 13.78
C ALA A 159 9.45 5.13 14.92
N GLU A 160 10.37 4.20 14.64
CA GLU A 160 11.05 3.36 15.64
C GLU A 160 11.82 4.23 16.64
N THR A 161 12.51 5.27 16.14
CA THR A 161 13.26 6.22 16.96
C THR A 161 12.34 7.00 17.88
N CYS A 162 11.19 7.49 17.41
CA CYS A 162 10.23 8.09 18.34
C CYS A 162 9.73 7.07 19.38
N VAL A 163 9.39 5.83 18.99
CA VAL A 163 8.92 4.81 19.96
C VAL A 163 9.96 4.56 21.05
N SER A 164 11.25 4.55 20.69
CA SER A 164 12.35 4.29 21.63
C SER A 164 12.55 5.40 22.67
N GLN A 165 12.15 6.65 22.37
CA GLN A 165 12.15 7.77 23.32
C GLN A 165 11.18 7.59 24.50
N PHE A 166 10.29 6.61 24.44
CA PHE A 166 9.34 6.28 25.52
C PHE A 166 9.57 4.85 26.04
N PRO A 167 10.71 4.58 26.71
CA PRO A 167 11.06 3.24 27.18
C PRO A 167 10.22 2.79 28.38
N GLY A 168 10.31 1.51 28.70
CA GLY A 168 9.67 0.92 29.87
C GLY A 168 8.17 0.60 29.71
N ARG A 169 7.62 -0.04 30.75
CA ARG A 169 6.20 -0.40 30.85
C ARG A 169 5.39 0.59 31.69
N ARG A 170 6.02 1.22 32.68
CA ARG A 170 5.41 2.24 33.55
C ARG A 170 5.65 3.62 32.95
N MET A 171 4.59 4.28 32.52
CA MET A 171 4.66 5.64 31.97
C MET A 171 3.33 6.37 32.17
N SER A 172 3.36 7.69 32.05
CA SER A 172 2.13 8.50 32.11
C SER A 172 1.18 8.14 30.96
N LYS A 173 -0.13 8.42 31.15
CA LYS A 173 -1.16 8.22 30.11
C LYS A 173 -0.78 8.90 28.78
N LEU A 174 -0.15 10.07 28.85
CA LEU A 174 0.33 10.81 27.68
C LEU A 174 1.41 10.00 26.92
N LYS A 175 2.47 9.57 27.60
CA LYS A 175 3.55 8.77 26.97
C LYS A 175 3.02 7.48 26.37
N ALA A 176 2.13 6.78 27.08
CA ALA A 176 1.51 5.55 26.57
C ALA A 176 0.69 5.81 25.30
N THR A 177 -0.05 6.93 25.27
CA THR A 177 -0.86 7.32 24.10
C THR A 177 0.02 7.69 22.91
N ILE A 178 1.10 8.45 23.12
CA ILE A 178 2.09 8.78 22.09
C ILE A 178 2.69 7.50 21.52
N LYS A 179 3.26 6.66 22.39
CA LYS A 179 3.90 5.39 22.01
C LYS A 179 2.96 4.51 21.18
N GLY A 180 1.69 4.36 21.60
CA GLY A 180 0.71 3.57 20.87
C GLY A 180 0.36 4.12 19.48
N LYS A 181 0.26 5.45 19.35
CA LYS A 181 -0.01 6.09 18.05
C LYS A 181 1.18 5.97 17.10
N VAL A 182 2.38 6.22 17.59
CA VAL A 182 3.63 6.14 16.82
C VAL A 182 3.93 4.70 16.42
N LYS A 183 3.73 3.73 17.34
CA LYS A 183 3.83 2.31 17.01
C LYS A 183 2.89 1.92 15.86
N ASN A 184 1.70 2.52 15.77
CA ASN A 184 0.82 2.30 14.63
C ASN A 184 1.42 2.81 13.30
N VAL A 185 2.15 3.92 13.32
CA VAL A 185 2.90 4.43 12.16
C VAL A 185 3.98 3.43 11.78
N GLU A 186 4.83 3.04 12.74
CA GLU A 186 5.91 2.05 12.56
C GLU A 186 5.39 0.76 11.91
N GLU A 187 4.38 0.13 12.52
CA GLU A 187 3.85 -1.16 12.06
C GLU A 187 3.14 -1.04 10.68
N THR A 188 2.48 0.09 10.39
CA THR A 188 1.87 0.30 9.06
C THR A 188 2.92 0.60 7.99
N THR A 189 4.01 1.29 8.32
CA THR A 189 5.15 1.52 7.42
C THR A 189 5.90 0.23 7.13
N SER A 190 6.13 -0.61 8.13
CA SER A 190 6.72 -1.94 7.95
C SER A 190 5.92 -2.80 6.97
N ASN A 191 4.58 -2.82 7.10
CA ASN A 191 3.71 -3.48 6.13
C ASN A 191 3.83 -2.88 4.71
N ALA A 192 3.97 -1.55 4.60
CA ALA A 192 4.14 -0.89 3.31
C ALA A 192 5.47 -1.26 2.64
N LEU A 193 6.56 -1.33 3.41
CA LEU A 193 7.87 -1.77 2.91
C LEU A 193 7.81 -3.19 2.34
N ALA A 194 7.17 -4.12 3.05
CA ALA A 194 6.98 -5.49 2.55
C ALA A 194 6.24 -5.52 1.19
N PHE A 195 5.23 -4.67 1.01
CA PHE A 195 4.51 -4.59 -0.28
C PHE A 195 5.33 -3.91 -1.39
N ILE A 196 6.21 -2.98 -1.05
CA ILE A 196 7.18 -2.40 -2.00
C ILE A 196 8.17 -3.45 -2.47
N GLU A 197 8.65 -4.33 -1.59
CA GLU A 197 9.53 -5.45 -1.94
C GLU A 197 8.83 -6.43 -2.89
N HIS A 198 7.56 -6.77 -2.62
CA HIS A 198 6.76 -7.61 -3.52
C HIS A 198 6.52 -6.95 -4.88
N TYR A 199 6.23 -5.65 -4.89
CA TYR A 199 6.13 -4.86 -6.12
C TYR A 199 7.45 -4.89 -6.91
N ALA A 200 8.58 -4.66 -6.24
CA ALA A 200 9.90 -4.71 -6.84
C ALA A 200 10.18 -6.07 -7.47
N ALA A 201 9.96 -7.15 -6.73
CA ALA A 201 10.15 -8.52 -7.21
C ALA A 201 9.28 -8.82 -8.43
N ALA A 202 8.01 -8.40 -8.44
CA ALA A 202 7.12 -8.55 -9.60
C ALA A 202 7.64 -7.78 -10.83
N ARG A 203 8.12 -6.55 -10.64
CA ARG A 203 8.65 -5.70 -11.72
C ARG A 203 9.95 -6.23 -12.31
N TYR A 204 10.85 -6.75 -11.47
CA TYR A 204 12.09 -7.37 -11.94
C TYR A 204 11.83 -8.67 -12.68
N ARG A 205 10.92 -9.54 -12.19
CA ARG A 205 10.55 -10.78 -12.90
C ARG A 205 9.97 -10.51 -14.29
N ALA A 206 9.12 -9.49 -14.42
CA ALA A 206 8.52 -9.10 -15.70
C ALA A 206 9.52 -8.56 -16.74
N ARG A 207 10.79 -8.38 -16.36
CA ARG A 207 11.88 -7.91 -17.25
C ARG A 207 13.00 -8.91 -17.42
N ARG A 208 12.93 -10.07 -16.77
CA ARG A 208 13.90 -11.12 -17.03
C ARG A 208 13.71 -11.58 -18.49
N PRO A 209 14.81 -11.74 -19.24
CA PRO A 209 14.75 -12.28 -20.60
C PRO A 209 14.16 -13.70 -20.61
#